data_AF-A0AAJ5VWK4-F1
#
_entry.id   AF-A0AAJ5VWK4-F1
#
_cell.length_a   1.000
_cell.length_b   1.000
_cell.length_c   1.000
_cell.angle_alpha   90.00
_cell.angle_beta   90.00
_cell.angle_gamma   90.00
#
_symmetry.space_group_name_H-M   'P 1'
#
loop_
_entity.id
_entity.type
_entity.pdbx_description
1 polymer ?
#
loop_
_entity_poly.entity_id
_entity_poly.type
_entity_poly.pdbx_seq_one_letter_code
_entity_poly.pdbx_strand_id
1 'polypeptide(L)'
;MTAVLADDLRAFAGRKWPAMNHKWRKARLASLLGLSDRRIKSIYEAEQTARLRADEKAKITALIGQKEEANADADRAVAERLAELEAQVAFLVSALARETLAAEGRETGGALRRRAGESPSPARRREDA
;
A
#
# COMPACT_ATOMS: atom_id res chain seq x y z
N MET A 1 14.70 -27.14 15.16
CA MET A 1 15.43 -26.23 14.24
C MET A 1 15.01 -26.41 12.78
N THR A 2 14.81 -27.64 12.30
CA THR A 2 14.30 -27.95 10.94
C THR A 2 12.89 -27.43 10.67
N ALA A 3 11.99 -27.46 11.65
CA ALA A 3 10.61 -26.97 11.50
C ALA A 3 10.53 -25.47 11.17
N VAL A 4 11.25 -24.63 11.93
CA VAL A 4 11.29 -23.17 11.70
C VAL A 4 11.78 -22.86 10.28
N LEU A 5 12.88 -23.49 9.86
CA LEU A 5 13.45 -23.27 8.53
C LEU A 5 12.49 -23.74 7.41
N ALA A 6 11.72 -24.79 7.66
CA ALA A 6 10.69 -25.25 6.74
C ALA A 6 9.54 -24.24 6.64
N ASP A 7 9.08 -23.69 7.77
CA ASP A 7 8.03 -22.67 7.80
C ASP A 7 8.47 -21.39 7.08
N ASP A 8 9.71 -20.93 7.31
CA ASP A 8 10.29 -19.79 6.60
C ASP A 8 10.36 -20.05 5.09
N LEU A 9 10.77 -21.25 4.68
CA LEU A 9 10.83 -21.65 3.28
C LEU A 9 9.43 -21.68 2.63
N ARG A 10 8.40 -22.14 3.36
CA ARG A 10 6.99 -22.12 2.90
C ARG A 10 6.49 -20.68 2.75
N ALA A 11 6.73 -19.84 3.75
CA ALA A 11 6.34 -18.43 3.73
C ALA A 11 7.01 -17.71 2.57
N PHE A 12 8.32 -17.93 2.39
CA PHE A 12 9.07 -17.41 1.26
C PHE A 12 8.46 -17.83 -0.09
N ALA A 13 8.19 -19.14 -0.28
CA ALA A 13 7.65 -19.65 -1.53
C ALA A 13 6.23 -19.14 -1.79
N GLY A 14 5.41 -19.00 -0.74
CA GLY A 14 4.08 -18.41 -0.81
C GLY A 14 4.10 -16.95 -1.26
N ARG A 15 5.01 -16.15 -0.69
CA ARG A 15 5.21 -14.75 -1.09
C ARG A 15 5.80 -14.60 -2.50
N LYS A 16 6.75 -15.47 -2.87
CA LYS A 16 7.43 -15.38 -4.18
C LYS A 16 6.57 -15.86 -5.34
N TRP A 17 5.71 -16.86 -5.11
CA TRP A 17 4.83 -17.42 -6.14
C TRP A 17 3.40 -17.62 -5.59
N PRO A 18 2.67 -16.52 -5.34
CA PRO A 18 1.34 -16.59 -4.72
C PRO A 18 0.35 -17.38 -5.58
N ALA A 19 0.39 -17.20 -6.90
CA ALA A 19 -0.49 -17.91 -7.84
C ALA A 19 -0.16 -19.40 -8.06
N MET A 20 1.01 -19.88 -7.60
CA MET A 20 1.40 -21.28 -7.79
C MET A 20 0.89 -22.17 -6.66
N ASN A 21 0.51 -23.41 -6.98
CA ASN A 21 0.20 -24.41 -5.96
C ASN A 21 1.49 -24.98 -5.30
N HIS A 22 1.31 -25.69 -4.18
CA HIS A 22 2.42 -26.26 -3.40
C HIS A 22 3.35 -27.19 -4.20
N LYS A 23 2.82 -27.94 -5.17
CA LYS A 23 3.63 -28.85 -6.01
C LYS A 23 4.63 -28.06 -6.85
N TRP A 24 4.16 -27.03 -7.53
CA TRP A 24 5.00 -26.17 -8.38
C TRP A 24 6.00 -25.34 -7.57
N ARG A 25 5.60 -24.84 -6.39
CA ARG A 25 6.51 -24.15 -5.47
C ARG A 25 7.70 -25.04 -5.05
N LYS A 26 7.45 -26.29 -4.69
CA LYS A 26 8.51 -27.26 -4.34
C LYS A 26 9.45 -27.55 -5.52
N ALA A 27 8.92 -27.80 -6.70
CA ALA A 27 9.74 -28.03 -7.90
C ALA A 27 10.61 -26.80 -8.22
N ARG A 28 10.08 -25.59 -8.02
CA ARG A 28 10.84 -24.37 -8.26
C ARG A 28 11.95 -24.15 -7.23
N LEU A 29 11.68 -24.46 -5.96
CA LEU A 29 12.71 -24.46 -4.91
C LEU A 29 13.81 -25.48 -5.17
N ALA A 30 13.46 -26.68 -5.65
CA ALA A 30 14.43 -27.72 -6.01
C ALA A 30 15.40 -27.23 -7.08
N SER A 31 14.86 -26.64 -8.15
CA SER A 31 15.66 -26.01 -9.21
C SER A 31 16.55 -24.88 -8.70
N LEU A 32 16.05 -23.98 -7.85
CA LEU A 32 16.83 -22.85 -7.35
C LEU A 32 17.92 -23.23 -6.36
N LEU A 33 17.67 -24.21 -5.51
CA LEU A 33 18.63 -24.66 -4.49
C LEU A 33 19.59 -25.73 -5.01
N GLY A 34 19.37 -26.23 -6.23
CA GLY A 34 20.11 -27.36 -6.80
C GLY A 34 19.93 -28.64 -5.97
N LEU A 35 18.75 -28.84 -5.41
CA LEU A 35 18.40 -30.00 -4.59
C LEU A 35 17.39 -30.86 -5.34
N SER A 36 17.35 -32.16 -5.04
CA SER A 36 16.35 -33.04 -5.65
C SER A 36 14.95 -32.74 -5.14
N ASP A 37 13.92 -33.01 -5.96
CA ASP A 37 12.52 -32.83 -5.58
C ASP A 37 12.16 -33.58 -4.30
N ARG A 38 12.66 -34.82 -4.16
CA ARG A 38 12.47 -35.62 -2.94
C ARG A 38 13.08 -34.93 -1.72
N ARG A 39 14.27 -34.34 -1.87
CA ARG A 39 14.95 -33.66 -0.76
C ARG A 39 14.22 -32.39 -0.34
N ILE A 40 13.81 -31.57 -1.32
CA ILE A 40 12.99 -30.38 -1.03
C ILE A 40 11.67 -30.77 -0.40
N LYS A 41 10.99 -31.81 -0.88
CA LYS A 41 9.76 -32.28 -0.26
C LYS A 41 9.96 -32.58 1.23
N SER A 42 10.99 -33.36 1.55
CA SER A 42 11.32 -33.77 2.91
C SER A 42 11.61 -32.57 3.84
N ILE A 43 12.39 -31.59 3.36
CA ILE A 43 12.67 -30.34 4.08
C ILE A 43 11.41 -29.48 4.23
N TYR A 44 10.68 -29.28 3.13
CA TYR A 44 9.49 -28.43 3.06
C TYR A 44 8.35 -28.96 3.93
N GLU A 45 8.23 -30.28 4.10
CA GLU A 45 7.24 -30.93 4.97
C GLU A 45 7.74 -31.13 6.40
N ALA A 46 8.96 -30.69 6.71
CA ALA A 46 9.61 -30.83 8.02
C ALA A 46 9.61 -32.29 8.54
N GLU A 47 9.85 -33.26 7.66
CA GLU A 47 9.90 -34.68 8.04
C GLU A 47 10.94 -34.89 9.17
N GLN A 48 10.57 -35.58 10.25
CA GLN A 48 11.41 -35.73 11.44
C GLN A 48 12.79 -36.38 11.17
N THR A 49 12.87 -37.23 10.14
CA THR A 49 14.11 -37.91 9.73
C THR A 49 15.00 -37.05 8.83
N ALA A 50 14.50 -35.91 8.35
CA ALA A 50 15.22 -35.00 7.48
C ALA A 50 16.22 -34.17 8.28
N ARG A 51 17.39 -34.74 8.60
CA ARG A 51 18.51 -33.94 9.12
C ARG A 51 19.02 -33.01 8.03
N LEU A 52 18.91 -31.71 8.26
CA LEU A 52 19.40 -30.69 7.34
C LEU A 52 20.92 -30.66 7.36
N ARG A 53 21.55 -30.74 6.18
CA ARG A 53 23.01 -30.61 6.06
C ARG A 53 23.42 -29.14 6.16
N ALA A 54 24.68 -28.90 6.51
CA ALA A 54 25.20 -27.53 6.66
C ALA A 54 25.14 -26.73 5.35
N ASP A 55 25.43 -27.37 4.22
CA ASP A 55 25.35 -26.76 2.88
C ASP A 55 23.92 -26.43 2.48
N GLU A 56 22.97 -27.32 2.75
CA GLU A 56 21.54 -27.10 2.50
C GLU A 56 21.01 -25.94 3.34
N LYS A 57 21.42 -25.87 4.61
CA LYS A 57 21.05 -24.78 5.52
C LYS A 57 21.58 -23.46 4.99
N ALA A 58 22.86 -23.41 4.60
CA ALA A 58 23.47 -22.21 4.05
C ALA A 58 22.75 -21.75 2.76
N LYS A 59 22.43 -22.67 1.84
CA LYS A 59 21.70 -22.35 0.60
C LYS A 59 20.30 -21.78 0.87
N ILE A 60 19.55 -22.40 1.78
CA ILE A 60 18.20 -21.93 2.12
C ILE A 60 18.25 -20.57 2.81
N THR A 61 19.14 -20.40 3.79
CA THR A 61 19.31 -19.11 4.48
C THR A 61 19.75 -18.01 3.51
N ALA A 62 20.69 -18.30 2.60
CA ALA A 62 21.11 -17.33 1.58
C ALA A 62 19.96 -16.97 0.63
N LEU A 63 19.16 -17.96 0.18
CA LEU A 63 18.02 -17.73 -0.71
C LEU A 63 16.96 -16.81 -0.07
N ILE A 64 16.71 -17.00 1.21
CA ILE A 64 15.75 -16.19 1.97
C ILE A 64 16.34 -14.79 2.22
N GLY A 65 17.58 -14.71 2.71
CA GLY A 65 18.24 -13.45 3.06
C GLY A 65 18.50 -12.51 1.87
N GLN A 66 18.94 -13.04 0.73
CA GLN A 66 19.16 -12.22 -0.49
C GLN A 66 17.90 -11.49 -0.96
N LYS A 67 16.71 -12.03 -0.66
CA LYS A 67 15.46 -11.38 -1.03
C LYS A 67 15.02 -10.36 0.01
N GLU A 68 15.29 -10.56 1.29
CA GLU A 68 14.92 -9.59 2.32
C GLU A 68 15.60 -8.23 2.08
N GLU A 69 16.87 -8.22 1.65
CA GLU A 69 17.55 -6.99 1.23
C GLU A 69 16.95 -6.38 -0.04
N ALA A 70 16.75 -7.16 -1.10
CA ALA A 70 16.20 -6.66 -2.35
C ALA A 70 14.74 -6.16 -2.22
N ASN A 71 13.95 -6.78 -1.33
CA ASN A 71 12.61 -6.34 -1.02
C ASN A 71 12.60 -5.09 -0.14
N ALA A 72 13.55 -4.93 0.79
CA ALA A 72 13.58 -3.73 1.65
C ALA A 72 13.71 -2.44 0.83
N ASP A 73 14.51 -2.45 -0.24
CA ASP A 73 14.65 -1.28 -1.11
C ASP A 73 13.42 -1.05 -1.99
N ALA A 74 12.79 -2.13 -2.50
CA ALA A 74 11.55 -2.03 -3.25
C ALA A 74 10.37 -1.56 -2.38
N ASP A 75 10.27 -2.08 -1.15
CA ASP A 75 9.24 -1.71 -0.18
C ASP A 75 9.44 -0.26 0.28
N ARG A 76 10.69 0.20 0.43
CA ARG A 76 11.01 1.61 0.69
C ARG A 76 10.57 2.51 -0.47
N ALA A 77 10.89 2.14 -1.70
CA ALA A 77 10.50 2.91 -2.88
C ALA A 77 8.96 2.99 -3.03
N VAL A 78 8.25 1.91 -2.72
CA VAL A 78 6.77 1.89 -2.71
C VAL A 78 6.23 2.78 -1.61
N ALA A 79 6.79 2.71 -0.39
CA ALA A 79 6.37 3.55 0.73
C ALA A 79 6.59 5.06 0.44
N GLU A 80 7.72 5.42 -0.15
CA GLU A 80 8.02 6.79 -0.58
C GLU A 80 6.99 7.28 -1.61
N ARG A 81 6.69 6.45 -2.61
CA ARG A 81 5.70 6.81 -3.63
C ARG A 81 4.29 6.94 -3.06
N LEU A 82 3.94 6.09 -2.10
CA LEU A 82 2.64 6.14 -1.42
C LEU A 82 2.51 7.43 -0.59
N ALA A 83 3.54 7.79 0.18
CA ALA A 83 3.57 9.04 0.93
C ALA A 83 3.47 10.28 0.03
N GLU A 84 4.12 10.26 -1.15
CA GLU A 84 4.02 11.33 -2.13
C GLU A 84 2.58 11.47 -2.67
N LEU A 85 1.94 10.35 -3.00
CA LEU A 85 0.55 10.35 -3.48
C LEU A 85 -0.42 10.82 -2.40
N GLU A 86 -0.24 10.38 -1.15
CA GLU A 86 -1.04 10.85 -0.01
C GLU A 86 -0.90 12.36 0.20
N ALA A 87 0.30 12.91 0.08
CA ALA A 87 0.54 14.35 0.17
C ALA A 87 -0.14 15.12 -0.98
N GLN A 88 -0.09 14.59 -2.20
CA GLN A 88 -0.79 15.19 -3.36
C GLN A 88 -2.30 15.17 -3.17
N VAL A 89 -2.87 14.06 -2.70
CA VAL A 89 -4.30 13.95 -2.40
C VAL A 89 -4.68 14.95 -1.30
N ALA A 90 -3.92 15.04 -0.22
CA ALA A 90 -4.18 15.99 0.87
C ALA A 90 -4.13 17.45 0.38
N PHE A 91 -3.19 17.78 -0.50
CA PHE A 91 -3.10 19.10 -1.13
C PHE A 91 -4.33 19.41 -1.98
N LEU A 92 -4.74 18.48 -2.85
CA LEU A 92 -5.90 18.65 -3.73
C LEU A 92 -7.21 18.79 -2.92
N VAL A 93 -7.39 17.97 -1.88
CA VAL A 93 -8.54 18.07 -0.97
C VAL A 93 -8.57 19.43 -0.29
N SER A 94 -7.42 19.94 0.17
CA SER A 94 -7.32 21.26 0.80
C SER A 94 -7.54 22.42 -0.18
N ALA A 95 -7.11 22.27 -1.44
CA ALA A 95 -7.39 23.25 -2.49
C ALA A 95 -8.88 23.30 -2.81
N LEU A 96 -9.52 22.14 -2.99
CA LEU A 96 -10.96 22.04 -3.25
C LEU A 96 -11.77 22.64 -2.10
N ALA A 97 -11.43 22.32 -0.85
CA ALA A 97 -12.11 22.87 0.32
C ALA A 97 -12.02 24.41 0.42
N ARG A 98 -10.89 25.00 -0.02
CA ARG A 98 -10.74 26.47 -0.08
C ARG A 98 -11.60 27.07 -1.20
N GLU A 99 -11.68 26.42 -2.34
CA GLU A 99 -12.52 26.87 -3.45
C GLU A 99 -14.02 26.80 -3.12
N THR A 100 -14.48 25.74 -2.45
CA THR A 100 -15.88 25.62 -2.02
C THR A 100 -16.26 26.71 -1.02
N LEU A 101 -15.42 26.94 0.00
CA LEU A 101 -15.64 28.02 0.97
C LEU A 101 -15.62 29.41 0.30
N ALA A 102 -14.73 29.63 -0.68
CA ALA A 102 -14.68 30.87 -1.45
C ALA A 102 -15.88 31.06 -2.40
N ALA A 103 -16.49 29.97 -2.88
CA ALA A 103 -17.72 30.02 -3.68
C ALA A 103 -18.93 30.36 -2.79
N GLU A 104 -19.07 29.69 -1.64
CA GLU A 104 -20.16 29.91 -0.68
C GLU A 104 -20.14 31.33 -0.08
N GLY A 105 -18.95 31.88 0.21
CA GLY A 105 -18.78 33.25 0.69
C GLY A 105 -19.18 34.31 -0.35
N ARG A 106 -19.02 34.02 -1.64
CA ARG A 106 -19.46 34.92 -2.73
C ARG A 106 -20.97 34.92 -2.90
N GLU A 107 -21.62 33.78 -2.74
CA GLU A 107 -23.09 33.69 -2.81
C GLU A 107 -23.76 34.41 -1.64
N THR A 108 -23.26 34.23 -0.41
CA THR A 108 -23.76 34.92 0.78
C THR A 108 -23.50 36.42 0.76
N GLY A 109 -22.30 36.86 0.34
CA GLY A 109 -21.99 38.29 0.18
C GLY A 109 -22.80 38.98 -0.94
N GLY A 110 -23.06 38.28 -2.04
CA GLY A 110 -23.89 38.77 -3.14
C GLY A 110 -25.39 38.84 -2.80
N ALA A 111 -25.88 37.95 -1.93
CA ALA A 111 -27.24 38.00 -1.40
C ALA A 111 -27.45 39.19 -0.44
N LEU A 112 -26.48 39.46 0.44
CA LEU A 112 -26.51 40.60 1.36
C LEU A 112 -26.47 41.96 0.64
N ARG A 113 -25.66 42.10 -0.42
CA ARG A 113 -25.59 43.34 -1.21
C ARG A 113 -26.88 43.63 -2.00
N ARG A 114 -27.56 42.61 -2.52
CA ARG A 114 -28.85 42.79 -3.22
C ARG A 114 -29.96 43.27 -2.28
N ARG A 115 -29.98 42.81 -1.03
CA ARG A 115 -30.94 43.27 -0.01
C ARG A 115 -30.70 44.70 0.48
N ALA A 116 -29.46 45.18 0.47
CA ALA A 116 -29.12 46.54 0.90
C ALA A 116 -29.36 47.60 -0.20
N GLY A 117 -29.42 47.20 -1.47
CA GLY A 117 -29.72 48.10 -2.61
C GLY A 117 -31.22 48.42 -2.79
N GLU A 118 -32.10 47.71 -2.10
CA GLU A 118 -33.55 47.88 -2.14
C GLU A 118 -33.99 48.74 -0.94
N SER A 119 -33.44 49.95 -0.84
CA SER A 119 -33.98 50.94 0.10
C SER A 119 -35.31 51.46 -0.47
N PRO A 120 -36.44 51.35 0.24
CA PRO A 120 -37.69 51.92 -0.24
C PRO A 120 -37.52 53.43 -0.33
N SER A 121 -37.59 53.97 -1.55
CA SER A 121 -37.59 55.40 -1.81
C SER A 121 -38.70 56.04 -0.97
N PRO A 122 -38.42 57.01 -0.08
CA PRO A 122 -39.45 57.62 0.74
C PRO A 122 -40.43 58.37 -0.17
N ALA A 123 -41.69 57.94 -0.12
CA ALA A 123 -42.78 58.55 -0.84
C ALA A 123 -42.85 60.05 -0.49
N ARG A 124 -42.70 60.91 -1.49
CA ARG A 124 -42.93 62.35 -1.36
C ARG A 124 -44.42 62.57 -1.06
N ARG A 125 -44.78 62.79 0.20
CA ARG A 125 -46.07 63.40 0.55
C ARG A 125 -46.03 64.84 0.09
N ARG A 126 -46.83 65.14 -0.93
CA ARG A 126 -47.26 66.50 -1.26
C ARG A 126 -48.29 66.90 -0.20
N GLU A 127 -47.98 67.93 0.56
CA GLU A 127 -48.98 68.71 1.30
C GLU A 127 -49.49 69.77 0.32
N ASP A 128 -50.73 69.61 -0.14
CA ASP A 128 -51.47 70.64 -0.83
C ASP A 128 -52.40 71.33 0.19
N ALA A 129 -52.24 72.66 0.25
CA ALA A 129 -53.19 73.75 0.51
C ALA A 129 -54.24 73.62 1.62
#